data_AF-A0AAV1UVD8-F1
#
_entry.id   AF-A0AAV1UVD8-F1
#
_cell.length_a   1.000
_cell.length_b   1.000
_cell.length_c   1.000
_cell.angle_alpha   90.00
_cell.angle_beta   90.00
_cell.angle_gamma   90.00
#
_symmetry.space_group_name_H-M   'P 1'
#
loop_
_entity.id
_entity.type
_entity.pdbx_description
1 polymer ?
#
loop_
_entity_poly.entity_id
_entity_poly.type
_entity_poly.pdbx_seq_one_letter_code
_entity_poly.pdbx_strand_id
1 'polypeptide(L)'
;MEVEEEERRSPHDHVDRCVPESFFDRVTQGLRGDLEHERYRRLLLADTVLKHRAEFALAQLDNERALTSLRDELRVARGIADRSRDEIAALQTLVDAHHREHKALCEMLERKGVLHRKKQRTDGTA
;
A
#
# COMPACT_ATOMS: atom_id res chain seq x y z
N MET A 1 83.49 41.35 53.34
CA MET A 1 82.61 40.57 54.23
C MET A 1 81.48 40.11 53.33
N GLU A 2 81.75 39.02 52.61
CA GLU A 2 80.79 38.36 51.74
C GLU A 2 80.18 37.25 52.58
N VAL A 3 78.86 37.23 52.68
CA VAL A 3 78.14 36.08 53.24
C VAL A 3 76.99 35.80 52.29
N GLU A 4 77.06 34.58 51.78
CA GLU A 4 76.30 33.95 50.72
C GLU A 4 74.78 33.93 51.02
N GLU A 5 73.96 34.35 50.06
CA GLU A 5 72.53 34.04 50.08
C GLU A 5 72.32 32.60 49.60
N GLU A 6 72.13 31.71 50.56
CA GLU A 6 71.84 30.30 50.37
C GLU A 6 70.41 30.10 49.84
N GLU A 7 70.31 29.66 48.58
CA GLU A 7 69.11 29.25 47.85
C GLU A 7 68.37 28.12 48.59
N ARG A 8 67.38 28.46 49.43
CA ARG A 8 66.47 27.47 50.03
C ARG A 8 65.42 27.02 49.04
N ARG A 9 65.75 26.00 48.22
CA ARG A 9 64.74 25.17 47.56
C ARG A 9 63.96 24.38 48.60
N SER A 10 62.68 24.69 48.78
CA SER A 10 61.76 23.84 49.54
C SER A 10 61.58 22.48 48.84
N PRO A 11 61.88 21.35 49.51
CA PRO A 11 61.76 20.03 48.93
C PRO A 11 60.38 19.44 49.25
N HIS A 12 59.29 20.10 48.87
CA HIS A 12 57.96 19.51 48.90
C HIS A 12 56.98 20.42 48.19
N ASP A 13 56.75 20.14 46.90
CA ASP A 13 55.45 20.33 46.26
C ASP A 13 55.44 19.50 44.96
N HIS A 14 55.77 18.22 45.10
CA HIS A 14 55.24 17.19 44.22
C HIS A 14 54.15 16.49 45.02
N VAL A 15 52.97 17.11 45.06
CA VAL A 15 51.76 16.35 45.34
C VAL A 15 51.56 15.46 44.14
N ASP A 16 52.16 14.27 44.19
CA ASP A 16 51.72 13.13 43.40
C ASP A 16 50.24 12.96 43.73
N ARG A 17 49.37 13.48 42.85
CA ARG A 17 47.93 13.24 42.94
C ARG A 17 47.71 11.79 42.57
N CYS A 18 47.96 10.90 43.52
CA CYS A 18 47.50 9.52 43.45
C CYS A 18 45.97 9.57 43.40
N VAL A 19 45.41 9.32 42.21
CA VAL A 19 43.96 9.16 42.05
C VAL A 19 43.53 8.04 43.00
N PRO A 20 42.60 8.29 43.95
CA PRO A 20 42.19 7.27 44.90
C PRO A 20 41.70 6.04 44.15
N GLU A 21 42.08 4.83 44.56
CA GLU A 21 41.62 3.57 43.94
C GLU A 21 40.08 3.51 43.84
N SER A 22 39.39 4.09 44.83
CA SER A 22 37.92 4.25 44.86
C SER A 22 37.33 5.10 43.73
N PHE A 23 38.12 5.91 43.02
CA PHE A 23 37.70 6.62 41.81
C PHE A 23 37.51 5.66 40.64
N PHE A 24 38.47 4.76 40.43
CA PHE A 24 38.39 3.77 39.37
C PHE A 24 37.22 2.82 39.58
N ASP A 25 36.98 2.38 40.83
CA ASP A 25 35.82 1.55 41.16
C ASP A 25 34.49 2.21 40.80
N ARG A 26 34.32 3.50 41.12
CA ARG A 26 33.11 4.25 40.77
C ARG A 26 32.93 4.41 39.26
N VAL A 27 34.01 4.71 38.55
CA VAL A 27 33.98 4.84 37.09
C VAL A 27 33.64 3.50 36.44
N THR A 28 34.27 2.40 36.89
CA THR A 28 33.97 1.05 36.41
C THR A 28 32.54 0.63 36.71
N GLN A 29 32.01 0.95 37.89
CA GLN A 29 30.62 0.68 38.25
C GLN A 29 29.64 1.50 37.39
N GLY A 30 29.93 2.78 37.14
CA GLY A 30 29.14 3.64 36.26
C GLY A 30 29.09 3.10 34.83
N LEU A 31 30.25 2.78 34.25
CA LEU A 31 30.35 2.21 32.91
C LEU A 31 29.62 0.87 32.80
N ARG A 32 29.66 0.03 33.85
CA ARG A 32 28.88 -1.22 33.89
C ARG A 32 27.38 -0.94 33.81
N GLY A 33 26.88 0.01 34.60
CA GLY A 33 25.48 0.42 34.58
C GLY A 33 25.04 0.95 33.22
N ASP A 34 25.87 1.80 32.60
CA ASP A 34 25.61 2.35 31.27
C ASP A 34 25.54 1.25 30.19
N LEU A 35 26.47 0.28 30.25
CA LEU A 35 26.48 -0.86 29.34
C LEU A 35 25.26 -1.77 29.52
N GLU A 36 24.85 -2.04 30.76
CA GLU A 36 23.66 -2.84 31.05
C GLU A 36 22.38 -2.14 30.57
N HIS A 37 22.29 -0.82 30.79
CA HIS A 37 21.18 -0.02 30.32
C HIS A 37 21.11 0.04 28.80
N GLU A 38 22.23 0.25 28.12
CA GLU A 38 22.30 0.26 26.66
C GLU A 38 22.00 -1.14 26.08
N ARG A 39 22.47 -2.21 26.73
CA ARG A 39 22.12 -3.59 26.35
C ARG A 39 20.61 -3.81 26.44
N TYR A 40 19.96 -3.35 27.51
CA TYR A 40 18.51 -3.46 27.66
C TYR A 40 17.76 -2.68 26.57
N ARG A 41 18.16 -1.42 26.30
CA ARG A 41 17.55 -0.62 25.21
C ARG A 41 17.67 -1.31 23.86
N ARG A 42 18.85 -1.86 23.54
CA ARG A 42 19.09 -2.54 22.26
C ARG A 42 18.25 -3.80 22.11
N LEU A 43 18.07 -4.57 23.18
CA LEU A 43 17.19 -5.74 23.16
C LEU A 43 15.74 -5.33 22.91
N LEU A 44 15.24 -4.33 23.63
CA LEU A 44 13.88 -3.83 23.44
C LEU A 44 13.64 -3.32 22.01
N LEU A 45 14.62 -2.60 21.45
CA LEU A 45 14.56 -2.12 20.08
C LEU A 45 14.58 -3.27 19.07
N ALA A 46 15.46 -4.26 19.27
CA ALA A 46 15.53 -5.43 18.41
C ALA A 46 14.20 -6.20 18.40
N ASP A 47 13.60 -6.42 19.56
CA ASP A 47 12.29 -7.08 19.68
C ASP A 47 11.18 -6.29 18.98
N THR A 48 11.17 -4.96 19.15
CA THR A 48 10.20 -4.08 18.49
C THR A 48 10.35 -4.10 16.97
N VAL A 49 11.58 -4.05 16.47
CA VAL A 49 11.87 -4.13 15.02
C VAL A 49 11.46 -5.48 14.46
N LEU A 50 11.75 -6.59 15.17
CA LEU A 50 11.34 -7.93 14.76
C LEU A 50 9.82 -8.07 14.71
N LYS A 51 9.13 -7.53 15.72
CA LYS A 51 7.66 -7.52 15.76
C LYS A 51 7.08 -6.77 14.57
N HIS A 52 7.51 -5.54 14.32
CA HIS A 52 7.00 -4.76 13.19
C HIS A 52 7.34 -5.38 11.84
N ARG A 53 8.51 -6.00 11.71
CA ARG A 53 8.87 -6.73 10.48
C ARG A 53 7.94 -7.92 10.24
N ALA A 54 7.59 -8.66 11.30
CA ALA A 54 6.65 -9.78 11.20
C ALA A 54 5.24 -9.29 10.86
N GLU A 55 4.75 -8.25 11.54
CA GLU A 55 3.45 -7.62 11.24
C GLU A 55 3.37 -7.14 9.79
N PHE A 56 4.43 -6.48 9.31
CA PHE A 56 4.51 -6.03 7.92
C PHE A 56 4.50 -7.20 6.93
N ALA A 57 5.26 -8.27 7.19
CA ALA A 57 5.28 -9.44 6.33
C ALA A 57 3.90 -10.13 6.25
N LEU A 58 3.18 -10.20 7.38
CA LEU A 58 1.81 -10.72 7.40
C LEU A 58 0.86 -9.84 6.59
N ALA A 59 0.92 -8.52 6.79
CA ALA A 59 0.11 -7.58 6.02
C ALA A 59 0.39 -7.65 4.51
N GLN A 60 1.64 -7.88 4.11
CA GLN A 60 2.00 -8.10 2.71
C GLN A 60 1.35 -9.37 2.15
N LEU A 61 1.42 -10.49 2.87
CA LEU A 61 0.80 -11.75 2.45
C LEU A 61 -0.73 -11.63 2.33
N ASP A 62 -1.37 -10.95 3.27
CA ASP A 62 -2.83 -10.74 3.21
C ASP A 62 -3.22 -9.85 2.02
N ASN A 63 -2.42 -8.82 1.72
CA ASN A 63 -2.63 -7.97 0.54
C ASN A 63 -2.45 -8.77 -0.76
N GLU A 64 -1.40 -9.57 -0.88
CA GLU A 64 -1.18 -10.43 -2.06
C GLU A 64 -2.32 -11.43 -2.28
N ARG A 65 -2.85 -12.02 -1.19
CA ARG A 65 -4.02 -12.90 -1.24
C ARG A 65 -5.27 -12.15 -1.70
N ALA A 66 -5.53 -10.98 -1.13
CA ALA A 66 -6.68 -10.15 -1.49
C ALA A 66 -6.61 -9.71 -2.97
N LEU A 67 -5.44 -9.25 -3.44
CA LEU A 67 -5.23 -8.89 -4.84
C LEU A 67 -5.42 -10.07 -5.79
N THR A 68 -4.95 -11.25 -5.39
CA THR A 68 -5.16 -12.48 -6.18
C THR A 68 -6.64 -12.83 -6.28
N SER A 69 -7.37 -12.77 -5.16
CA SER A 69 -8.83 -12.99 -5.13
C SER A 69 -9.57 -12.01 -6.03
N LEU A 70 -9.27 -10.72 -5.90
CA LEU A 70 -9.86 -9.66 -6.73
C LEU A 70 -9.59 -9.88 -8.23
N ARG A 71 -8.39 -10.33 -8.58
CA ARG A 71 -8.03 -10.63 -9.97
C ARG A 71 -8.83 -11.80 -10.51
N ASP A 72 -9.03 -12.84 -9.72
CA ASP A 72 -9.86 -13.99 -10.13
C ASP A 72 -11.33 -13.62 -10.26
N GLU A 73 -11.88 -12.85 -9.34
CA GLU A 73 -13.24 -12.30 -9.44
C GLU A 73 -13.41 -11.44 -10.69
N LEU A 74 -12.46 -10.55 -10.97
CA LEU A 74 -12.47 -9.72 -12.18
C LEU A 74 -12.43 -10.56 -13.46
N ARG A 75 -11.64 -11.63 -13.47
CA ARG A 75 -11.57 -12.57 -14.61
C ARG A 75 -12.91 -13.24 -14.85
N VAL A 76 -13.58 -13.69 -13.79
CA VAL A 76 -14.92 -14.30 -13.88
C VAL A 76 -15.95 -13.28 -14.36
N ALA A 77 -15.96 -12.08 -13.79
CA ALA A 77 -16.88 -11.01 -14.15
C ALA A 77 -16.73 -10.60 -15.63
N ARG A 78 -15.50 -10.50 -16.13
CA ARG A 78 -15.23 -10.25 -17.57
C ARG A 78 -15.78 -11.36 -18.45
N GLY A 79 -15.52 -12.62 -18.11
CA GLY A 79 -16.05 -13.75 -18.86
C GLY A 79 -17.59 -13.86 -18.83
N ILE A 80 -18.25 -13.34 -17.79
CA ILE A 80 -19.71 -13.20 -17.77
C ILE A 80 -20.14 -12.07 -18.71
N ALA A 81 -19.50 -10.90 -18.62
CA ALA A 81 -19.82 -9.73 -19.45
C ALA A 81 -19.65 -10.02 -20.95
N ASP A 82 -18.60 -10.73 -21.34
CA ASP A 82 -18.37 -11.13 -22.73
C ASP A 82 -19.48 -12.05 -23.24
N ARG A 83 -19.87 -13.06 -22.44
CA ARG A 83 -20.99 -13.95 -22.78
C ARG A 83 -22.32 -13.20 -22.92
N SER A 84 -22.61 -12.28 -21.99
CA SER A 84 -23.81 -11.45 -22.08
C SER A 84 -23.79 -10.54 -23.31
N ARG A 85 -22.62 -10.02 -23.69
CA ARG A 85 -22.46 -9.22 -24.91
C ARG A 85 -22.76 -10.04 -26.16
N ASP A 86 -22.27 -11.27 -26.25
CA ASP A 86 -22.52 -12.16 -27.37
C ASP A 86 -24.01 -12.53 -27.47
N GLU A 87 -24.66 -12.79 -26.34
CA GLU A 87 -26.10 -13.08 -26.28
C GLU A 87 -26.94 -11.88 -26.73
N ILE A 88 -26.60 -10.67 -26.28
CA ILE A 88 -27.27 -9.44 -26.73
C ILE A 88 -27.11 -9.26 -28.24
N ALA A 89 -25.91 -9.50 -28.78
CA ALA A 89 -25.67 -9.40 -30.21
C ALA A 89 -26.52 -10.41 -31.00
N ALA A 90 -26.61 -11.66 -30.54
CA ALA A 90 -27.47 -12.67 -31.14
C ALA A 90 -28.95 -12.27 -31.12
N LEU A 91 -29.45 -11.77 -29.98
CA LEU A 91 -30.83 -11.29 -29.86
C LEU A 91 -31.12 -10.10 -30.79
N GLN A 92 -30.17 -9.17 -30.95
CA GLN A 92 -30.29 -8.07 -31.90
C GLN A 92 -30.45 -8.59 -33.33
N THR A 93 -29.65 -9.58 -33.74
CA THR A 93 -29.80 -10.17 -35.09
C THR A 93 -31.16 -10.82 -35.31
N LEU A 94 -31.71 -11.48 -34.29
CA LEU A 94 -33.04 -12.10 -34.35
C LEU A 94 -34.15 -11.04 -34.45
N VAL A 95 -34.07 -9.98 -33.65
CA VAL A 95 -35.01 -8.86 -33.68
C VAL A 95 -34.98 -8.19 -35.06
N ASP A 96 -33.80 -7.96 -35.62
CA ASP A 96 -33.65 -7.38 -36.95
C ASP A 96 -34.25 -8.27 -38.04
N ALA A 97 -34.02 -9.58 -37.98
CA ALA A 97 -34.62 -10.54 -38.90
C ALA A 97 -36.15 -10.49 -38.84
N HIS A 98 -36.70 -10.60 -37.64
CA HIS A 98 -38.15 -10.53 -37.41
C HIS A 98 -38.73 -9.19 -37.88
N HIS A 99 -38.03 -8.07 -37.64
CA HIS A 99 -38.46 -6.76 -38.11
C HIS A 99 -38.53 -6.70 -39.65
N ARG A 100 -37.53 -7.25 -40.35
CA ARG A 100 -37.53 -7.31 -41.83
C ARG A 100 -38.68 -8.17 -42.36
N GLU A 101 -38.94 -9.33 -41.75
CA GLU A 101 -40.06 -10.21 -42.11
C GLU A 101 -41.41 -9.52 -41.89
N HIS A 102 -41.59 -8.91 -40.72
CA HIS A 102 -42.82 -8.18 -40.40
C HIS A 102 -43.06 -7.03 -41.39
N LYS A 103 -42.02 -6.26 -41.71
CA LYS A 103 -42.09 -5.19 -42.71
C LYS A 103 -42.50 -5.73 -44.08
N ALA A 104 -41.90 -6.83 -44.53
CA ALA A 104 -42.22 -7.45 -45.82
C ALA A 104 -43.69 -7.92 -45.87
N LEU A 105 -44.19 -8.52 -44.80
CA LEU A 105 -45.59 -8.93 -44.70
C LEU A 105 -46.54 -7.73 -44.76
N CYS A 106 -46.25 -6.66 -44.02
CA CYS A 106 -47.03 -5.42 -44.06
C CYS A 106 -47.08 -4.83 -45.46
N GLU A 107 -45.94 -4.74 -46.16
CA GLU A 107 -45.89 -4.24 -47.54
C GLU A 107 -46.71 -5.12 -48.50
N MET A 108 -46.68 -6.45 -48.36
CA MET A 108 -47.50 -7.36 -49.16
C MET A 108 -49.00 -7.14 -48.92
N LEU A 109 -49.42 -6.97 -47.67
CA LEU A 109 -50.81 -6.75 -47.31
C LEU A 109 -51.32 -5.39 -47.79
N GLU A 110 -50.49 -4.35 -47.73
CA GLU A 110 -50.80 -3.04 -48.32
C GLU A 110 -50.99 -3.12 -49.83
N ARG A 111 -50.09 -3.83 -50.54
CA ARG A 111 -50.21 -4.03 -52.02
C ARG A 111 -51.46 -4.81 -52.41
N LYS A 112 -51.88 -5.77 -51.59
CA LYS A 112 -53.13 -6.53 -51.78
C LYS A 112 -54.38 -5.73 -51.39
N GLY A 113 -54.24 -4.51 -50.86
CA GLY A 113 -55.35 -3.67 -50.41
C GLY A 113 -55.99 -4.13 -49.09
N VAL A 114 -55.40 -5.12 -48.42
CA VAL A 114 -55.88 -5.65 -47.14
C VAL A 114 -55.62 -4.66 -46.01
N LEU A 115 -54.48 -3.95 -46.08
CA LEU A 115 -54.15 -2.85 -45.17
C LEU A 115 -54.17 -1.53 -45.94
N HIS A 116 -54.76 -0.49 -45.35
CA HIS A 116 -54.74 0.85 -45.93
C HIS A 116 -53.50 1.60 -45.43
N ARG A 117 -52.66 2.07 -46.36
CA ARG A 117 -51.49 2.88 -46.03
C ARG A 117 -51.96 4.17 -45.34
N LYS A 118 -51.66 4.35 -44.04
CA LYS A 118 -51.90 5.63 -43.37
C LYS A 118 -51.06 6.69 -44.09
N LYS A 119 -51.72 7.63 -44.78
CA LYS A 119 -51.04 8.80 -45.34
C LYS A 119 -50.41 9.57 -44.18
N GLN A 120 -49.10 9.77 -44.21
CA GLN A 120 -48.45 10.76 -43.35
C GLN A 120 -49.06 12.13 -43.73
N ARG A 121 -49.77 12.76 -42.79
CA ARG A 121 -50.13 14.16 -42.94
C ARG A 121 -48.84 14.97 -42.80
N THR A 122 -48.27 15.37 -43.92
CA THR A 122 -47.40 16.56 -43.95
C THR A 122 -48.33 17.76 -43.87
N ASP A 123 -48.73 18.11 -42.65
CA ASP A 123 -49.33 19.42 -42.40
C ASP A 123 -48.17 20.42 -42.51
N GLY A 124 -48.06 21.01 -43.70
CA GLY A 124 -47.12 22.07 -43.99
C GLY A 124 -47.35 23.22 -43.00
N THR A 125 -46.32 23.53 -42.23
CA THR A 125 -46.27 24.76 -41.45
C THR A 125 -45.88 25.86 -42.40
N ALA A 126 -46.81 26.79 -42.66
CA ALA A 126 -46.59 28.09 -43.26
C ALA A 126 -46.95 29.15 -42.23
#